data_AF-H1KVN0-F1
#
_entry.id   AF-H1KVN0-F1
#
_cell.length_a   1.000
_cell.length_b   1.000
_cell.length_c   1.000
_cell.angle_alpha   90.00
_cell.angle_beta   90.00
_cell.angle_gamma   90.00
#
_symmetry.space_group_name_H-M   'P 1'
#
loop_
_entity.id
_entity.type
_entity.pdbx_description
1 polymer ?
#
loop_
_entity_poly.entity_id
_entity_poly.type
_entity_poly.pdbx_seq_one_letter_code
_entity_poly.pdbx_strand_id
1 'polypeptide(L)'
;MANNKMLIDAMHPEETRVVTVQGSRVEEFDFEAANRRPLRGNIYLAKVTRVEPSLQAAFVEYGGNRHGFLAFNEIHPDYYQIPMADRLALIEAEAREEEEHREREERRPPRGRRSRGRR
;
A
#
# COMPACT_ATOMS: atom_id res chain seq x y z
N MET A 1 31.72 5.46 11.22
CA MET A 1 30.31 5.21 10.85
C MET A 1 30.23 3.79 10.31
N ALA A 2 29.37 2.94 10.86
CA ALA A 2 29.21 1.59 10.33
C ALA A 2 28.56 1.69 8.94
N ASN A 3 29.14 1.03 7.94
CA ASN A 3 28.65 1.10 6.57
C ASN A 3 27.45 0.14 6.41
N ASN A 4 26.30 0.66 5.99
CA ASN A 4 25.14 -0.15 5.62
C ASN A 4 25.32 -0.61 4.17
N LYS A 5 25.18 -1.91 3.93
CA LYS A 5 25.31 -2.55 2.63
C LYS A 5 24.09 -3.40 2.33
N MET A 6 23.64 -3.37 1.08
CA MET A 6 22.65 -4.30 0.56
C MET A 6 23.36 -5.33 -0.32
N LEU A 7 23.19 -6.62 -0.02
CA LEU A 7 23.74 -7.74 -0.77
C LEU A 7 22.59 -8.46 -1.48
N ILE A 8 22.75 -8.71 -2.78
CA ILE A 8 21.74 -9.40 -3.60
C ILE A 8 22.39 -10.65 -4.19
N ASP A 9 21.82 -11.81 -3.90
CA ASP A 9 22.22 -13.10 -4.46
C ASP A 9 21.12 -13.60 -5.40
N ALA A 10 21.50 -13.77 -6.67
CA ALA A 10 20.65 -14.28 -7.74
C ALA A 10 21.33 -15.44 -8.49
N MET A 11 22.28 -16.14 -7.84
CA MET A 11 22.95 -17.30 -8.44
C MET A 11 21.99 -18.47 -8.69
N HIS A 12 20.98 -18.59 -7.85
CA HIS A 12 19.97 -19.64 -7.87
C HIS A 12 18.74 -19.17 -8.67
N PRO A 13 18.41 -19.75 -9.83
CA PRO A 13 17.26 -19.30 -10.63
C PRO A 13 15.91 -19.53 -9.91
N GLU A 14 15.87 -20.42 -8.93
CA GLU A 14 14.69 -20.72 -8.12
C GLU A 14 14.36 -19.62 -7.10
N GLU A 15 15.33 -18.79 -6.68
CA GLU A 15 15.13 -17.78 -5.66
C GLU A 15 16.13 -16.62 -5.72
N THR A 16 15.66 -15.42 -5.38
CA THR A 16 16.53 -14.25 -5.19
C THR A 16 16.56 -13.90 -3.71
N ARG A 17 17.74 -13.68 -3.14
CA ARG A 17 17.91 -13.33 -1.72
C ARG A 17 18.49 -11.92 -1.60
N VAL A 18 17.92 -11.11 -0.72
CA VAL A 18 18.35 -9.74 -0.45
C VAL A 18 18.65 -9.58 1.03
N VAL A 19 19.81 -9.05 1.37
CA VAL A 19 20.26 -8.88 2.76
C VAL A 19 20.76 -7.47 2.99
N THR A 20 20.22 -6.81 4.00
CA THR A 20 20.76 -5.53 4.50
C THR A 20 21.67 -5.80 5.69
N VAL A 21 22.93 -5.37 5.59
CA VAL A 21 23.99 -5.61 6.59
C VAL A 21 24.53 -4.28 7.09
N GLN A 22 24.69 -4.15 8.41
CA GLN A 22 25.43 -3.06 9.02
C GLN A 22 26.76 -3.60 9.59
N GLY A 23 27.87 -3.25 8.95
CA GLY A 23 29.19 -3.83 9.29
C GLY A 23 29.23 -5.35 9.00
N SER A 24 29.18 -6.17 10.05
CA SER A 24 29.10 -7.64 9.97
C SER A 24 27.77 -8.20 10.49
N ARG A 25 26.83 -7.34 10.88
CA ARG A 25 25.53 -7.74 11.44
C ARG A 25 24.44 -7.67 10.38
N VAL A 26 23.68 -8.74 10.22
CA VAL A 26 22.47 -8.76 9.38
C VAL A 26 21.37 -8.01 10.11
N GLU A 27 20.79 -7.01 9.44
CA GLU A 27 19.63 -6.27 9.93
C GLU A 27 18.33 -6.84 9.37
N GLU A 28 18.31 -7.11 8.06
CA GLU A 28 17.12 -7.57 7.34
C GLU A 28 17.51 -8.60 6.29
N PHE A 29 16.66 -9.62 6.13
CA PHE A 29 16.82 -10.69 5.16
C PHE A 29 15.47 -10.98 4.53
N ASP A 30 15.41 -10.85 3.21
CA ASP A 30 14.26 -11.22 2.40
C ASP A 30 14.67 -12.20 1.30
N PHE A 31 13.73 -13.04 0.88
CA PHE A 31 13.90 -13.87 -0.30
C PHE A 31 12.62 -13.91 -1.12
N GLU A 32 12.78 -13.97 -2.44
CA GLU A 32 11.69 -14.09 -3.40
C GLU A 32 11.84 -15.41 -4.17
N ALA A 33 10.83 -16.26 -4.11
CA ALA A 33 10.79 -17.52 -4.86
C ALA A 33 10.24 -17.28 -6.28
N ALA A 34 10.91 -17.84 -7.29
CA ALA A 34 10.54 -17.66 -8.69
C ALA A 34 9.14 -18.16 -9.04
N ASN A 35 8.64 -19.16 -8.30
CA ASN A 35 7.35 -19.81 -8.54
C ASN A 35 6.14 -19.06 -7.92
N ARG A 36 6.37 -18.04 -7.09
CA ARG A 36 5.30 -17.34 -6.37
C ARG A 36 5.53 -15.85 -6.39
N ARG A 37 5.10 -15.21 -7.47
CA ARG A 37 5.09 -13.75 -7.55
C ARG A 37 3.91 -13.20 -6.73
N PRO A 38 4.16 -12.41 -5.67
CA PRO A 38 3.10 -11.74 -4.95
C PRO A 38 2.41 -10.75 -5.92
N LEU A 39 1.09 -10.81 -5.98
CA LEU A 39 0.29 -9.84 -6.76
C LEU A 39 -0.11 -8.63 -5.93
N ARG A 40 0.07 -8.70 -4.61
CA ARG A 40 -0.29 -7.64 -3.66
C ARG A 40 0.67 -6.46 -3.81
N GLY A 41 0.13 -5.25 -3.94
CA GLY A 41 0.92 -4.02 -4.10
C GLY A 41 1.25 -3.68 -5.55
N ASN A 42 0.95 -4.59 -6.49
CA ASN A 42 1.15 -4.31 -7.91
C ASN A 42 0.13 -3.28 -8.41
N ILE A 43 0.58 -2.44 -9.34
CA ILE A 43 -0.24 -1.41 -9.98
C ILE A 43 -0.46 -1.83 -11.44
N TYR A 44 -1.71 -1.83 -11.87
CA TYR A 44 -2.12 -2.23 -13.21
C TYR A 44 -2.91 -1.12 -13.89
N LEU A 45 -2.71 -0.96 -15.19
CA LEU A 45 -3.71 -0.31 -16.04
C LEU A 45 -4.80 -1.34 -16.34
N ALA A 46 -6.00 -1.11 -15.84
CA ALA A 46 -7.11 -2.05 -15.93
C ALA A 46 -8.31 -1.44 -16.68
N LYS A 47 -9.19 -2.31 -17.19
CA LYS A 47 -10.44 -1.91 -17.84
C LYS A 47 -11.63 -2.33 -16.98
N VAL A 48 -12.59 -1.42 -16.77
CA VAL A 48 -13.86 -1.77 -16.11
C VAL A 48 -14.67 -2.68 -17.03
N THR A 49 -15.04 -3.87 -16.55
CA THR A 49 -15.83 -4.85 -17.31
C THR A 49 -17.32 -4.69 -17.07
N ARG A 50 -17.72 -4.44 -15.82
CA ARG A 50 -19.10 -4.19 -15.43
C ARG A 50 -19.18 -3.43 -14.12
N VAL A 51 -20.29 -2.73 -13.92
CA VAL A 51 -20.63 -2.03 -12.68
C VAL A 51 -21.80 -2.77 -12.03
N GLU A 52 -21.69 -3.04 -10.73
CA GLU A 52 -22.69 -3.74 -9.93
C GLU A 52 -23.23 -2.78 -8.84
N PRO A 53 -24.35 -2.07 -9.12
CA PRO A 53 -24.90 -1.09 -8.17
C PRO A 53 -25.28 -1.70 -6.83
N SER A 54 -25.79 -2.93 -6.84
CA SER A 54 -26.18 -3.67 -5.63
C SER A 54 -25.00 -3.90 -4.67
N LEU A 55 -23.79 -4.04 -5.21
CA LEU A 55 -22.57 -4.21 -4.42
C LEU A 55 -21.85 -2.88 -4.18
N GLN A 56 -22.33 -1.78 -4.77
CA GLN A 56 -21.62 -0.50 -4.84
C GLN A 56 -20.16 -0.71 -5.27
N ALA A 57 -19.96 -1.44 -6.36
CA ALA A 57 -18.64 -1.85 -6.82
C ALA A 57 -18.58 -2.01 -8.34
N ALA A 58 -17.36 -2.05 -8.86
CA ALA A 58 -17.06 -2.37 -10.25
C ALA A 58 -16.14 -3.60 -10.32
N PHE A 59 -16.32 -4.40 -11.36
CA PHE A 59 -15.38 -5.46 -11.69
C PHE A 59 -14.41 -4.96 -12.76
N VAL A 60 -13.13 -5.26 -12.58
CA VAL A 60 -12.04 -4.80 -13.45
C VAL A 60 -11.25 -5.95 -14.04
N GLU A 61 -10.86 -5.84 -15.30
CA GLU A 61 -9.92 -6.73 -15.97
C GLU A 61 -8.53 -6.10 -15.93
N TYR A 62 -7.61 -6.75 -15.20
CA TYR A 62 -6.23 -6.30 -14.99
C TYR A 62 -5.19 -7.31 -15.53
N GLY A 63 -5.63 -8.27 -16.35
CA GLY A 63 -4.78 -9.33 -16.91
C GLY A 63 -4.58 -10.57 -16.03
N GLY A 64 -5.29 -10.66 -14.90
CA GLY A 64 -5.31 -11.86 -14.05
C GLY A 64 -6.34 -12.91 -14.49
N ASN A 65 -6.26 -14.11 -13.88
CA ASN A 65 -7.19 -15.23 -14.17
C ASN A 65 -8.65 -14.96 -13.75
N ARG A 66 -8.88 -13.95 -12.91
CA ARG A 66 -10.21 -13.53 -12.44
C ARG A 66 -10.30 -12.01 -12.48
N HIS A 67 -11.50 -11.49 -12.68
CA HIS A 67 -11.75 -10.06 -12.54
C HIS A 67 -11.44 -9.59 -11.11
N GLY A 68 -10.83 -8.41 -11.02
CA GLY A 68 -10.64 -7.70 -9.76
C GLY A 68 -11.96 -7.12 -9.30
N PHE A 69 -12.11 -6.98 -8.00
CA PHE A 69 -13.22 -6.28 -7.36
C PHE A 69 -12.71 -4.92 -6.91
N LEU A 70 -13.41 -3.85 -7.29
CA LEU A 70 -13.09 -2.48 -6.94
C LEU A 70 -14.32 -1.84 -6.29
N ALA A 71 -14.26 -1.62 -4.99
CA ALA A 71 -15.37 -1.00 -4.25
C ALA A 71 -15.49 0.48 -4.60
N PHE A 72 -16.70 1.04 -4.57
CA PHE A 72 -16.94 2.43 -4.96
C PHE A 72 -16.17 3.44 -4.09
N ASN A 73 -16.05 3.17 -2.79
CA ASN A 73 -15.29 4.01 -1.85
C ASN A 73 -13.75 3.92 -2.01
N GLU A 74 -13.25 3.02 -2.86
CA GLU A 74 -11.82 2.90 -3.18
C GLU A 74 -11.47 3.57 -4.53
N ILE A 75 -12.43 4.24 -5.17
CA ILE A 75 -12.23 4.94 -6.44
C ILE A 75 -11.89 6.41 -6.16
N HIS A 76 -10.73 6.87 -6.63
CA HIS A 76 -10.33 8.28 -6.49
C HIS A 76 -11.30 9.21 -7.25
N PRO A 77 -11.67 10.39 -6.70
CA PRO A 77 -12.64 11.32 -7.32
C PRO A 77 -12.29 11.76 -8.75
N ASP A 78 -11.01 11.72 -9.14
CA ASP A 78 -10.58 12.02 -10.50
C ASP A 78 -11.19 11.11 -11.57
N TYR A 79 -11.57 9.88 -11.18
CA TYR A 79 -12.23 8.94 -12.07
C TYR A 79 -13.75 9.13 -12.16
N TYR A 80 -14.33 10.05 -11.36
CA TYR A 80 -15.76 10.32 -11.39
C TYR A 80 -16.13 11.13 -12.64
N GLN A 81 -17.18 10.70 -13.31
CA GLN A 81 -17.78 11.43 -14.42
C GLN A 81 -18.74 12.49 -13.90
N ILE A 82 -18.18 13.54 -13.29
CA ILE A 82 -18.89 14.71 -12.75
C ILE A 82 -18.29 16.02 -13.28
N PRO A 83 -19.03 17.15 -13.21
CA PRO A 83 -18.48 18.45 -13.53
C PRO A 83 -17.21 18.78 -12.72
N MET A 84 -16.30 19.56 -13.33
CA MET A 84 -15.03 19.92 -12.69
C MET A 84 -15.21 20.65 -11.34
N ALA A 85 -16.23 21.50 -11.24
CA ALA A 85 -16.51 22.23 -9.99
C ALA A 85 -16.81 21.27 -8.83
N ASP A 86 -17.65 20.27 -9.06
CA ASP A 86 -18.02 19.28 -8.06
C ASP A 86 -16.83 18.38 -7.69
N ARG A 87 -16.02 18.00 -8.69
CA ARG A 87 -14.79 17.23 -8.46
C ARG A 87 -13.79 17.99 -7.58
N LEU A 88 -13.55 19.28 -7.86
CA LEU A 88 -12.63 20.11 -7.08
C LEU A 88 -13.10 20.26 -5.64
N ALA A 89 -14.41 20.44 -5.43
CA ALA A 89 -14.99 20.51 -4.10
C ALA A 89 -14.78 19.21 -3.30
N LEU A 90 -14.88 18.05 -3.94
CA LEU A 90 -14.62 16.75 -3.30
C LEU A 90 -13.15 16.59 -2.90
N ILE A 91 -12.22 16.93 -3.80
CA ILE A 91 -10.78 16.83 -3.54
C ILE A 91 -10.37 17.77 -2.41
N GLU A 92 -10.89 18.99 -2.40
CA GLU A 92 -10.61 19.96 -1.34
C GLU A 92 -11.17 19.50 0.01
N ALA A 93 -12.36 18.91 0.03
CA ALA A 93 -12.94 18.34 1.25
C ALA A 93 -12.09 17.19 1.80
N GLU A 94 -11.66 16.25 0.95
CA GLU A 94 -10.80 15.13 1.34
C GLU A 94 -9.45 15.62 1.87
N ALA A 95 -8.84 16.62 1.23
CA ALA A 95 -7.59 17.22 1.69
C ALA A 95 -7.72 17.86 3.07
N ARG A 96 -8.84 18.58 3.33
CA ARG A 96 -9.11 19.17 4.65
C ARG A 96 -9.30 18.10 5.72
N GLU A 97 -10.03 17.03 5.42
CA GLU A 97 -10.22 15.91 6.34
C GLU A 97 -8.90 15.21 6.68
N GLU A 98 -8.02 15.02 5.68
CA GLU A 98 -6.68 14.47 5.91
C GLU A 98 -5.82 15.37 6.81
N GLU A 99 -5.83 16.69 6.57
CA GLU A 99 -5.12 17.67 7.40
C GLU A 99 -5.63 17.64 8.84
N GLU A 100 -6.95 17.64 9.04
CA GLU A 100 -7.55 17.53 10.36
C GLU A 100 -7.19 16.21 11.05
N HIS A 101 -7.17 15.09 10.31
CA HIS A 101 -6.78 13.79 10.85
C HIS A 101 -5.30 13.77 11.27
N ARG A 102 -4.41 14.35 10.45
CA ARG A 102 -2.98 14.50 10.77
C ARG A 102 -2.79 15.34 12.03
N GLU A 103 -3.46 16.49 12.12
CA GLU A 103 -3.41 17.33 13.32
C GLU A 103 -3.90 16.59 14.59
N ARG A 104 -4.97 15.80 14.48
CA ARG A 104 -5.50 15.02 15.62
C ARG A 104 -4.52 13.94 16.08
N GLU A 105 -3.88 13.24 15.15
CA GLU A 105 -2.86 12.23 15.48
C GLU A 105 -1.60 12.87 16.07
N GLU A 106 -1.17 14.04 15.61
CA GLU A 106 -0.06 14.79 16.21
C GLU A 106 -0.35 15.29 17.63
N ARG A 107 -1.60 15.72 17.90
CA ARG A 107 -2.04 16.14 19.24
C ARG A 107 -2.19 14.97 20.22
N ARG A 108 -2.10 13.72 19.77
CA ARG A 108 -2.31 12.54 20.60
C ARG A 108 -1.10 12.33 21.52
N PRO A 109 -1.26 12.34 22.86
CA PRO A 109 -0.14 12.15 23.76
C PRO A 109 0.48 10.76 23.58
N PRO A 110 1.82 10.62 23.66
CA PRO A 110 2.47 9.32 23.49
C PRO A 110 1.94 8.33 24.53
N ARG A 111 1.55 7.13 24.07
CA ARG A 111 1.06 6.06 24.95
C ARG A 111 2.15 5.74 25.98
N GLY A 112 1.94 6.18 27.21
CA GLY A 112 2.88 6.00 28.33
C GLY A 112 3.24 4.53 28.47
N ARG A 113 4.53 4.22 28.45
CA ARG A 113 5.07 2.91 28.84
C ARG A 113 4.61 2.65 30.27
N ARG A 114 3.60 1.80 30.46
CA ARG A 114 3.28 1.22 31.75
C ARG A 114 4.54 0.48 32.21
N SER A 115 5.26 1.07 33.15
CA SER A 115 6.31 0.37 33.88
C SER A 115 5.64 -0.81 34.59
N ARG A 116 5.78 -2.01 34.00
CA ARG A 116 5.55 -3.24 34.74
C ARG A 116 6.67 -3.30 35.77
N GLY A 117 6.33 -2.81 36.96
CA GLY A 117 7.19 -2.83 38.13
C GLY A 117 7.69 -4.24 38.37
N ARG A 118 9.00 -4.32 38.59
CA ARG A 118 9.67 -5.43 39.25
C ARG A 118 8.90 -5.81 40.53
N ARG A 119 8.53 -7.08 40.64
CA ARG A 119 8.62 -7.86 41.88
C ARG A 119 9.13 -9.24 41.51
#